data_AF-A0A7S3ZG70-F1
#
_entry.id   AF-A0A7S3ZG70-F1
#
_cell.length_a   1.000
_cell.length_b   1.000
_cell.length_c   1.000
_cell.angle_alpha   90.00
_cell.angle_beta   90.00
_cell.angle_gamma   90.00
#
_symmetry.space_group_name_H-M   'P 1'
#
loop_
_entity.id
_entity.type
_entity.pdbx_description
1 polymer ?
#
loop_
_entity_poly.entity_id
_entity_poly.type
_entity_poly.pdbx_seq_one_letter_code
_entity_poly.pdbx_strand_id
1 'polypeptide(L)'
;TLKPVAKGLKDTAHNNEGIKALFTQVGNWQNRVSLRLTMRMMGHTPKKIKPLSNEKALEIGANFLGEVMVFSSGVLVALIELTRKSFVDRKKSEKAKAEKERSKQALEHRFVTIETELKRIHETQRRHEELLRTIVNA
;
A
#
# COMPACT_ATOMS: atom_id res chain seq x y z
N THR A 1 -6.39 -23.22 -17.57
CA THR A 1 -7.43 -22.18 -17.77
C THR A 1 -6.91 -20.92 -18.49
N LEU A 2 -5.85 -20.99 -19.31
CA LEU A 2 -5.28 -19.85 -20.07
C LEU A 2 -5.32 -20.04 -21.60
N LYS A 3 -6.03 -21.06 -22.07
CA LYS A 3 -6.10 -21.46 -23.49
C LYS A 3 -6.39 -20.31 -24.47
N PRO A 4 -7.28 -19.32 -24.20
CA PRO A 4 -7.52 -18.24 -25.16
C PRO A 4 -6.36 -17.26 -25.30
N VAL A 5 -5.67 -16.91 -24.20
CA VAL A 5 -4.53 -15.98 -24.22
C VAL A 5 -3.32 -16.63 -24.90
N ALA A 6 -3.05 -17.89 -24.58
CA ALA A 6 -2.00 -18.66 -25.22
C ALA A 6 -2.25 -18.84 -26.73
N LYS A 7 -3.52 -18.98 -27.14
CA LYS A 7 -3.90 -19.07 -28.56
C LYS A 7 -3.68 -17.75 -29.29
N GLY A 8 -4.14 -16.62 -28.73
CA GLY A 8 -3.90 -15.29 -29.31
C GLY A 8 -2.42 -14.91 -29.38
N LEU A 9 -1.62 -15.31 -28.39
CA LEU A 9 -0.16 -15.14 -28.42
C LEU A 9 0.51 -16.04 -29.47
N LYS A 10 0.05 -17.29 -29.65
CA LYS A 10 0.53 -18.17 -30.73
C LYS A 10 0.21 -17.59 -32.10
N ASP A 11 -0.99 -17.07 -32.31
CA ASP A 11 -1.40 -16.43 -33.57
C ASP A 11 -0.54 -15.18 -33.87
N THR A 12 -0.26 -14.38 -32.84
CA THR A 12 0.61 -13.19 -32.94
C THR A 12 2.07 -13.56 -33.22
N ALA A 13 2.58 -14.62 -32.59
CA ALA A 13 3.93 -15.13 -32.83
C ALA A 13 4.08 -15.77 -34.22
N HIS A 14 2.99 -16.29 -34.79
CA HIS A 14 3.03 -16.82 -36.16
C HIS A 14 3.17 -15.71 -37.21
N ASN A 15 2.70 -14.51 -36.88
CA ASN A 15 2.72 -13.34 -37.77
C ASN A 15 4.01 -12.49 -37.63
N ASN A 16 4.82 -12.70 -36.60
CA ASN A 16 6.04 -11.91 -36.36
C ASN A 16 7.18 -12.79 -35.85
N GLU A 17 8.21 -12.96 -36.68
CA GLU A 17 9.40 -13.78 -36.35
C GLU A 17 10.16 -13.28 -35.12
N GLY A 18 10.17 -11.96 -34.88
CA GLY A 18 10.78 -11.37 -33.69
C GLY A 18 10.08 -11.77 -32.40
N ILE A 19 8.74 -11.79 -32.41
CA ILE A 19 7.93 -12.22 -31.27
C ILE A 19 8.08 -13.72 -31.04
N LYS A 20 8.10 -14.51 -32.12
CA LYS A 20 8.37 -15.96 -32.06
C LYS A 20 9.73 -16.27 -31.43
N ALA A 21 10.76 -15.53 -31.82
CA ALA A 21 12.11 -15.67 -31.26
C ALA A 21 12.12 -15.32 -29.76
N LEU A 22 11.41 -14.26 -29.36
CA LEU A 22 11.31 -13.84 -27.97
C LEU A 22 10.63 -14.92 -27.11
N PHE A 23 9.51 -15.48 -27.56
CA PHE A 23 8.79 -16.52 -26.82
C PHE A 23 9.60 -17.82 -26.74
N THR A 24 10.28 -18.20 -27.83
CA THR A 24 11.17 -19.37 -27.87
C THR A 24 12.35 -19.20 -26.91
N GLN A 25 12.92 -18.00 -26.82
CA GLN A 25 13.98 -17.68 -25.86
C GLN A 25 13.49 -17.78 -24.42
N VAL A 26 12.31 -17.22 -24.12
CA VAL A 26 11.69 -17.28 -22.79
C VAL A 26 11.37 -18.72 -22.40
N GLY A 27 10.78 -19.52 -23.30
CA GLY A 27 10.47 -20.92 -23.00
C GLY A 27 11.72 -21.76 -22.75
N ASN A 28 12.79 -21.56 -23.53
CA ASN A 28 14.07 -22.20 -23.27
C ASN A 28 14.73 -21.70 -21.97
N TRP A 29 14.59 -20.42 -21.64
CA TRP A 29 15.07 -19.87 -20.37
C TRP A 29 14.34 -20.49 -19.18
N GLN A 30 13.01 -20.55 -19.21
CA GLN A 30 12.20 -21.18 -18.17
C GLN A 30 12.62 -22.64 -17.95
N ASN A 31 12.79 -23.41 -19.03
CA ASN A 31 13.24 -24.79 -18.95
C ASN A 31 14.64 -24.91 -18.33
N ARG A 32 15.58 -24.03 -18.73
CA ARG A 32 16.93 -23.99 -18.14
C ARG A 32 16.89 -23.67 -16.66
N VAL A 33 16.10 -22.68 -16.24
CA VAL A 33 15.98 -22.26 -14.85
C VAL A 33 15.37 -23.38 -14.02
N SER A 34 14.26 -23.97 -14.48
CA SER A 34 13.59 -25.09 -13.82
C SER A 34 14.53 -26.26 -13.62
N LEU A 35 15.17 -26.76 -14.68
CA LEU A 35 16.09 -27.90 -14.60
C LEU A 35 17.33 -27.59 -13.76
N ARG A 36 17.83 -26.35 -13.79
CA ARG A 36 18.96 -25.93 -12.94
C ARG A 36 18.58 -25.92 -11.46
N LEU A 37 17.40 -25.43 -11.12
CA LEU A 37 16.87 -25.44 -9.75
C LEU A 37 16.68 -26.88 -9.27
N THR A 38 16.02 -27.72 -10.06
CA THR A 38 15.80 -29.14 -9.71
C THR A 38 17.12 -29.86 -9.49
N MET A 39 18.10 -29.69 -10.39
CA MET A 39 19.43 -30.32 -10.22
C MET A 39 20.16 -29.83 -8.97
N ARG A 40 20.10 -28.52 -8.67
CA ARG A 40 20.70 -27.96 -7.46
C ARG A 40 20.04 -28.49 -6.19
N MET A 41 18.71 -28.60 -6.17
CA MET A 41 17.98 -29.16 -5.04
C MET A 41 18.32 -30.64 -4.82
N MET A 42 18.58 -31.39 -5.89
CA MET A 42 19.01 -32.79 -5.84
C MET A 42 20.53 -32.95 -5.56
N GLY A 43 21.26 -31.87 -5.27
CA GLY A 43 22.70 -31.93 -4.97
C GLY A 43 23.60 -32.19 -6.19
N HIS A 44 23.08 -32.10 -7.41
CA HIS A 44 23.83 -32.31 -8.64
C HIS A 44 24.31 -30.99 -9.26
N THR A 45 25.53 -31.00 -9.80
CA THR A 45 26.04 -29.88 -10.61
C THR A 45 25.34 -29.84 -11.97
N PRO A 46 24.72 -28.73 -12.37
CA PRO A 46 23.94 -28.66 -13.61
C PRO A 46 24.84 -28.80 -14.84
N LYS A 47 24.76 -29.95 -15.55
CA LYS A 47 25.40 -30.17 -16.86
C LYS A 47 24.61 -29.47 -17.99
N LYS A 48 25.21 -29.30 -19.19
CA LYS A 48 24.60 -28.64 -20.36
C LYS A 48 23.15 -29.12 -20.59
N ILE A 49 22.19 -28.23 -20.37
CA ILE A 49 20.76 -28.50 -20.54
C ILE A 49 20.42 -28.42 -22.03
N LYS A 50 19.88 -29.49 -22.61
CA LYS A 50 19.45 -29.52 -24.01
C LYS A 50 18.28 -28.54 -24.22
N PRO A 51 18.31 -27.68 -25.25
CA PRO A 51 17.18 -26.84 -25.59
C PRO A 51 15.99 -27.69 -26.05
N LEU A 52 14.78 -27.18 -25.82
CA LEU A 52 13.54 -27.80 -26.31
C LEU A 52 13.39 -27.59 -27.82
N SER A 53 12.55 -28.39 -28.48
CA SER A 53 12.15 -28.11 -29.87
C SER A 53 11.49 -26.73 -29.96
N ASN A 54 11.70 -26.02 -31.07
CA ASN A 54 11.25 -24.64 -31.25
C ASN A 54 9.75 -24.47 -30.97
N GLU A 55 8.93 -25.42 -31.42
CA GLU A 55 7.47 -25.40 -31.20
C GLU A 55 7.09 -25.54 -29.72
N LYS A 56 7.77 -26.44 -28.99
CA LYS A 56 7.49 -26.66 -27.57
C LYS A 56 7.98 -25.49 -26.71
N ALA A 57 9.14 -24.91 -27.06
CA ALA A 57 9.66 -23.71 -26.41
C ALA A 57 8.73 -22.50 -26.65
N LEU A 58 8.21 -22.35 -27.88
CA LEU A 58 7.24 -21.31 -28.21
C LEU A 58 5.96 -21.43 -27.38
N GLU A 59 5.39 -22.63 -27.26
CA GLU A 59 4.18 -22.87 -26.47
C GLU A 59 4.38 -22.56 -24.99
N ILE A 60 5.47 -23.05 -24.42
CA ILE A 60 5.81 -22.81 -23.01
C ILE A 60 6.02 -21.32 -22.75
N GLY A 61 6.77 -20.62 -23.62
CA GLY A 61 7.00 -19.19 -23.51
C GLY A 61 5.73 -18.35 -23.65
N ALA A 62 4.86 -18.70 -24.60
CA ALA A 62 3.58 -18.02 -24.80
C ALA A 62 2.65 -18.18 -23.57
N ASN A 63 2.58 -19.38 -22.99
CA ASN A 63 1.78 -19.62 -21.80
C ASN A 63 2.33 -18.86 -20.58
N PHE A 64 3.65 -18.86 -20.38
CA PHE A 64 4.30 -18.12 -19.30
C PHE A 64 4.07 -16.61 -19.41
N LEU A 65 4.24 -16.03 -20.60
CA LEU A 65 4.01 -14.59 -20.82
C LEU A 65 2.55 -14.20 -20.63
N GLY A 66 1.61 -15.04 -21.07
CA GLY A 66 0.18 -14.82 -20.82
C GLY A 66 -0.15 -14.80 -19.32
N GLU A 67 0.44 -15.72 -18.56
CA GLU A 67 0.28 -15.79 -17.10
C GLU A 67 0.90 -14.57 -16.40
N VAL A 68 2.12 -14.19 -16.76
CA VAL A 68 2.79 -12.99 -16.24
C VAL A 68 1.99 -11.72 -16.54
N MET A 69 1.40 -11.61 -17.74
CA MET A 69 0.57 -10.47 -18.12
C MET A 69 -0.64 -10.33 -17.18
N VAL A 70 -1.37 -11.41 -16.93
CA VAL A 70 -2.52 -11.40 -16.02
C VAL A 70 -2.09 -11.05 -14.59
N PHE A 71 -1.03 -11.67 -14.07
CA PHE A 71 -0.52 -11.33 -12.74
C PHE A 71 -0.04 -9.87 -12.64
N SER A 72 0.65 -9.37 -13.66
CA SER A 72 1.15 -8.00 -13.69
C SER A 72 0.03 -6.96 -13.61
N SER A 73 -1.13 -7.24 -14.20
CA SER A 73 -2.28 -6.35 -14.12
C SER A 73 -2.80 -6.18 -12.69
N GLY A 74 -2.84 -7.26 -11.90
CA GLY A 74 -3.20 -7.21 -10.49
C GLY A 74 -2.18 -6.43 -9.66
N VAL A 75 -0.88 -6.67 -9.89
CA VAL A 75 0.20 -5.93 -9.22
C VAL A 75 0.14 -4.44 -9.55
N LEU A 76 -0.11 -4.10 -10.82
CA LEU A 76 -0.21 -2.71 -11.25
C LEU A 76 -1.35 -1.97 -10.54
N VAL A 77 -2.54 -2.59 -10.46
CA VAL A 77 -3.69 -2.02 -9.74
C VAL A 77 -3.36 -1.86 -8.25
N ALA A 78 -2.71 -2.84 -7.63
CA ALA A 78 -2.31 -2.75 -6.22
C ALA A 78 -1.32 -1.59 -5.97
N LEU A 79 -0.33 -1.40 -6.85
CA LEU A 79 0.62 -0.28 -6.75
C LEU A 79 -0.09 1.07 -6.89
N ILE A 80 -1.02 1.19 -7.84
CA ILE A 80 -1.82 2.41 -7.99
C ILE A 80 -2.60 2.69 -6.71
N GLU A 81 -3.24 1.69 -6.13
CA GLU A 81 -3.99 1.86 -4.88
C GLU A 81 -3.09 2.27 -3.70
N LEU A 82 -1.87 1.73 -3.61
CA LEU A 82 -0.90 2.11 -2.57
C LEU A 82 -0.51 3.58 -2.68
N THR A 83 -0.24 4.05 -3.90
CA THR A 83 0.05 5.48 -4.11
C THR A 83 -1.14 6.33 -3.72
N ARG A 84 -2.36 5.95 -4.12
CA ARG A 84 -3.59 6.68 -3.79
C ARG A 84 -3.86 6.73 -2.29
N LYS A 85 -3.68 5.61 -1.58
CA LYS A 85 -3.84 5.52 -0.12
C LYS A 85 -2.90 6.48 0.61
N SER A 86 -1.65 6.58 0.18
CA SER A 86 -0.69 7.50 0.81
C SER A 86 -1.14 8.96 0.79
N PHE A 87 -1.81 9.41 -0.29
CA PHE A 87 -2.35 10.77 -0.38
C PHE A 87 -3.60 10.98 0.48
N VAL A 88 -4.49 9.98 0.51
CA VAL A 88 -5.74 10.05 1.29
C VAL A 88 -5.45 9.99 2.78
N ASP A 89 -4.56 9.08 3.21
CA ASP A 89 -4.19 8.90 4.60
C ASP A 89 -3.47 10.14 5.15
N ARG A 90 -2.63 10.79 4.33
CA ARG A 90 -1.99 12.06 4.74
C ARG A 90 -3.03 13.14 5.04
N LYS A 91 -4.00 13.35 4.13
CA LYS A 91 -5.10 14.30 4.34
C LYS A 91 -5.97 13.94 5.55
N LYS A 92 -6.24 12.66 5.78
CA LYS A 92 -7.01 12.20 6.94
C LYS A 92 -6.25 12.48 8.24
N SER A 93 -4.94 12.22 8.26
CA SER A 93 -4.09 12.50 9.42
C SER A 93 -4.00 14.00 9.73
N GLU A 94 -3.91 14.85 8.71
CA GLU A 94 -3.89 16.30 8.86
C GLU A 94 -5.21 16.82 9.42
N LYS A 95 -6.35 16.33 8.91
CA LYS A 95 -7.68 16.66 9.46
C LYS A 95 -7.83 16.23 10.91
N ALA A 96 -7.42 15.00 11.25
CA ALA A 96 -7.47 14.50 12.62
C ALA A 96 -6.57 15.32 13.57
N LYS A 97 -5.38 15.74 13.11
CA LYS A 97 -4.50 16.64 13.88
C LYS A 97 -5.15 18.00 14.10
N ALA A 98 -5.75 18.59 13.07
CA ALA A 98 -6.42 19.89 13.17
C ALA A 98 -7.63 19.84 14.13
N GLU A 99 -8.42 18.76 14.11
CA GLU A 99 -9.55 18.56 15.03
C GLU A 99 -9.09 18.40 16.48
N LYS A 100 -8.01 17.64 16.70
CA LYS A 100 -7.40 17.49 18.02
C LYS A 100 -6.90 18.83 18.56
N GLU A 101 -6.25 19.64 17.72
CA GLU A 101 -5.76 20.96 18.10
C GLU A 101 -6.91 21.92 18.46
N ARG A 102 -7.98 21.94 17.66
CA ARG A 102 -9.19 22.73 17.99
C ARG A 102 -9.80 22.32 19.31
N SER A 103 -9.88 21.00 19.57
CA SER A 103 -10.41 20.48 20.82
C SER A 103 -9.56 20.89 22.02
N LYS A 104 -8.23 20.88 21.86
CA LYS A 104 -7.28 21.34 22.87
C LYS A 104 -7.45 22.83 23.17
N GLN A 105 -7.53 23.67 22.13
CA GLN A 105 -7.77 25.12 22.29
C GLN A 105 -9.11 25.41 22.97
N ALA A 106 -10.17 24.68 22.60
CA ALA A 106 -11.47 24.82 23.24
C ALA A 106 -11.42 24.44 24.73
N LEU A 107 -10.64 23.42 25.09
CA LEU A 107 -10.42 23.01 26.47
C LEU A 107 -9.63 24.07 27.26
N GLU A 108 -8.54 24.58 26.69
CA GLU A 108 -7.73 25.66 27.28
C GLU A 108 -8.58 26.91 27.53
N HIS A 109 -9.41 27.32 26.57
CA HIS A 109 -10.34 28.44 26.74
C HIS A 109 -11.33 28.21 27.89
N ARG A 110 -11.87 27.00 28.02
CA ARG A 110 -12.77 26.63 29.12
C ARG A 110 -12.05 26.69 30.47
N PHE A 111 -10.80 26.24 30.56
CA PHE A 111 -10.00 26.37 31.78
C PHE A 111 -9.82 27.83 32.20
N VAL A 112 -9.43 28.70 31.26
CA VAL A 112 -9.29 30.14 31.53
C VAL A 112 -10.62 30.76 32.00
N THR A 113 -11.73 30.34 31.39
CA THR A 113 -13.07 30.81 31.79
C THR A 113 -13.37 30.39 33.23
N ILE A 114 -13.12 29.12 33.58
CA ILE A 114 -13.33 28.60 34.93
C ILE A 114 -12.46 29.32 35.96
N GLU A 115 -11.18 29.56 35.66
CA GLU A 115 -10.29 30.30 36.55
C GLU A 115 -10.78 31.73 36.81
N THR A 116 -11.31 32.38 35.78
CA THR A 116 -11.85 33.73 35.88
C THR A 116 -13.10 33.76 36.75
N GLU A 117 -14.02 32.82 36.56
CA GLU A 117 -15.22 32.70 37.40
C GLU A 117 -14.89 32.35 38.85
N LEU A 118 -13.90 31.47 39.09
CA LEU A 118 -13.42 31.18 40.44
C LEU A 118 -12.88 32.42 41.13
N LYS A 119 -12.11 33.27 40.44
CA LYS A 119 -11.63 34.54 41.00
C LYS A 119 -12.78 35.47 41.37
N ARG A 120 -13.78 35.61 40.49
CA ARG A 120 -14.98 36.43 40.74
C ARG A 120 -15.75 35.96 41.99
N ILE A 121 -15.92 34.65 42.16
CA ILE A 121 -16.59 34.06 43.32
C ILE A 121 -15.80 34.33 44.61
N HIS A 122 -14.48 34.18 44.60
CA HIS A 122 -13.66 34.48 45.78
C HIS A 122 -13.72 35.97 46.15
N GLU A 123 -13.74 36.88 45.17
CA GLU A 123 -13.88 38.32 45.41
C GLU A 123 -15.26 38.70 45.96
N THR A 124 -16.33 38.03 45.52
CA THR A 124 -17.67 38.26 46.09
C THR A 124 -17.77 37.71 47.52
N GLN A 125 -17.19 36.55 47.80
CA GLN A 125 -17.13 36.02 49.17
C GLN A 125 -16.38 36.95 50.12
N ARG A 126 -15.21 37.45 49.72
CA ARG A 126 -14.45 38.42 50.53
C ARG A 126 -15.25 39.69 50.83
N ARG A 127 -15.94 40.25 49.83
CA ARG A 127 -16.80 41.42 50.03
C ARG A 127 -17.93 41.14 51.02
N HIS A 128 -18.57 39.96 50.94
CA HIS A 128 -19.58 39.57 51.92
C HIS A 128 -19.01 39.45 53.33
N GLU A 129 -17.82 38.86 53.50
CA GLU A 129 -17.16 38.77 54.81
C GLU A 129 -16.82 40.15 55.39
N GLU A 130 -16.33 41.08 54.56
CA GLU A 130 -16.03 42.45 54.97
C GLU A 130 -17.29 43.22 55.39
N LEU A 131 -18.39 43.07 54.62
CA LEU A 131 -19.69 43.66 54.98
C LEU A 131 -20.22 43.11 56.29
N LEU A 132 -20.17 41.78 56.50
CA LEU A 132 -20.60 41.16 57.75
C LEU A 132 -19.77 41.65 58.95
N ARG A 133 -18.44 41.77 58.79
CA ARG A 133 -17.57 42.34 59.83
C ARG A 133 -17.92 43.79 60.16
N THR A 134 -18.25 44.59 59.15
CA THR A 134 -18.61 46.00 59.34
C THR A 134 -19.94 46.14 60.07
N ILE A 135 -20.93 45.32 59.73
CA ILE A 135 -22.25 45.32 60.41
C ILE A 135 -22.14 44.83 61.86
N VAL A 136 -21.32 43.81 62.14
CA VAL A 136 -21.15 43.29 63.50
C VAL A 136 -20.38 44.24 64.42
N ASN A 137 -19.47 45.05 63.86
CA ASN A 137 -18.64 46.00 64.63
C ASN A 137 -19.23 47.43 64.69
N ALA A 138 -20.39 47.67 64.07
CA ALA A 138 -21.13 48.94 64.12
C ALA A 138 -22.20 48.90 65.24
#